data_AF-A0A2R5FE57-F1
#
_entry.id   AF-A0A2R5FE57-F1
#
_cell.length_a   1.000
_cell.length_b   1.000
_cell.length_c   1.000
_cell.angle_alpha   90.00
_cell.angle_beta   90.00
_cell.angle_gamma   90.00
#
_symmetry.space_group_name_H-M   'P 1'
#
loop_
_entity.id
_entity.type
_entity.pdbx_description
1 polymer ?
#
loop_
_entity_poly.entity_id
_entity_poly.type
_entity_poly.pdbx_seq_one_letter_code
_entity_poly.pdbx_strand_id
1 'polypeptide(L)'
;MKMKMSGIFSGTAAISIGAALLLGGCAIESPKKPVAIEQRIQSAHTPQDHQNIASEYERQAAADTAAAKAHSEMAQRYKYFTGPKGTAPGAFSSHCDNLAKLYEQAAAENRELARLHQEAAADLSTSGSRQ
;
A
#
# COMPACT_ATOMS: atom_id res chain seq x y z
N MET A 1 6.24 -40.74 9.43
CA MET A 1 6.62 -40.52 8.01
C MET A 1 8.14 -40.38 7.98
N LYS A 2 8.85 -41.35 7.39
CA LYS A 2 10.32 -41.47 7.43
C LYS A 2 10.92 -40.81 6.18
N MET A 3 11.84 -39.88 6.38
CA MET A 3 12.56 -39.17 5.33
C MET A 3 13.64 -40.09 4.74
N LYS A 4 13.59 -40.34 3.43
CA LYS A 4 14.61 -41.11 2.71
C LYS A 4 15.53 -40.15 1.98
N MET A 5 16.74 -40.01 2.53
CA MET A 5 17.90 -39.41 1.87
C MET A 5 18.60 -40.53 1.10
N SER A 6 18.94 -40.32 -0.16
CA SER A 6 19.81 -41.22 -0.93
C SER A 6 20.56 -40.37 -1.96
N GLY A 7 21.86 -40.19 -1.72
CA GLY A 7 22.78 -39.48 -2.61
C GLY A 7 23.33 -40.36 -3.72
N ILE A 8 23.97 -39.75 -4.71
CA ILE A 8 24.92 -40.41 -5.60
C ILE A 8 26.10 -39.47 -5.83
N PHE A 9 27.28 -40.04 -5.64
CA PHE A 9 28.63 -39.50 -5.71
C PHE A 9 29.18 -39.71 -7.13
N SER A 10 29.84 -38.71 -7.71
CA SER A 10 30.88 -38.81 -8.77
C SER A 10 31.28 -37.36 -9.09
N GLY A 11 32.49 -36.84 -8.83
CA GLY A 11 33.80 -37.46 -8.89
C GLY A 11 34.54 -36.81 -10.07
N THR A 12 35.37 -35.80 -9.79
CA THR A 12 36.70 -35.52 -10.38
C THR A 12 37.13 -34.09 -10.04
N ALA A 13 38.26 -33.99 -9.36
CA ALA A 13 38.97 -32.74 -9.08
C ALA A 13 39.61 -32.19 -10.35
N ALA A 14 39.51 -30.88 -10.55
CA ALA A 14 40.46 -30.12 -11.34
C ALA A 14 40.80 -28.85 -10.56
N ILE A 15 42.03 -28.81 -10.06
CA ILE A 15 42.65 -27.65 -9.43
C ILE A 15 42.85 -26.59 -10.51
N SER A 16 42.33 -25.38 -10.28
CA SER A 16 42.75 -24.17 -10.99
C SER A 16 42.98 -23.09 -9.94
N ILE A 17 44.26 -22.79 -9.72
CA ILE A 17 44.72 -21.59 -9.00
C ILE A 17 44.45 -20.42 -9.93
N GLY A 18 43.67 -19.43 -9.48
CA GLY A 18 43.47 -18.22 -10.28
C GLY A 18 42.53 -17.19 -9.66
N ALA A 19 43.13 -16.10 -9.20
CA ALA A 19 42.54 -14.78 -8.95
C ALA A 19 41.59 -14.64 -7.74
N ALA A 20 42.16 -14.09 -6.66
CA ALA A 20 41.42 -13.30 -5.69
C ALA A 20 40.76 -12.11 -6.40
N LEU A 21 39.48 -12.25 -6.75
CA LEU A 21 38.60 -11.14 -7.08
C LEU A 21 37.79 -10.82 -5.83
N LEU A 22 38.13 -9.69 -5.22
CA LEU A 22 37.30 -8.99 -4.25
C LEU A 22 36.03 -8.52 -4.98
N LEU A 23 35.07 -9.42 -5.15
CA LEU A 23 33.73 -9.04 -5.57
C LEU A 23 33.04 -8.43 -4.36
N GLY A 24 32.93 -7.11 -4.39
CA GLY A 24 32.15 -6.34 -3.44
C GLY A 24 30.78 -7.00 -3.26
N GLY A 25 30.49 -7.37 -2.02
CA GLY A 25 29.16 -7.79 -1.64
C GLY A 25 28.24 -6.61 -1.84
N CYS A 26 27.46 -6.61 -2.94
CA CYS A 26 26.19 -5.94 -2.92
C CYS A 26 25.39 -6.64 -1.82
N ALA A 27 25.33 -6.03 -0.64
CA ALA A 27 24.33 -6.39 0.34
C ALA A 27 23.00 -6.30 -0.42
N ILE A 28 22.37 -7.45 -0.68
CA ILE A 28 20.97 -7.51 -1.08
C ILE A 28 20.24 -7.03 0.16
N GLU A 29 20.05 -5.72 0.26
CA GLU A 29 19.15 -5.14 1.23
C GLU A 29 17.79 -5.78 0.95
N SER A 30 17.38 -6.66 1.86
CA SER A 30 16.06 -7.27 1.79
C SER A 30 15.04 -6.15 1.66
N PRO A 31 14.04 -6.25 0.77
CA PRO A 31 13.07 -5.18 0.58
C PRO A 31 12.49 -4.83 1.94
N LYS A 32 12.88 -3.67 2.48
CA LYS A 32 12.41 -3.21 3.77
C LYS A 32 10.92 -3.03 3.60
N LYS A 33 10.12 -3.74 4.40
CA LYS A 33 8.67 -3.54 4.39
C LYS A 33 8.41 -2.04 4.53
N PRO A 34 7.52 -1.47 3.71
CA PRO A 34 7.19 -0.06 3.82
C PRO A 34 6.84 0.25 5.28
N VAL A 35 7.47 1.28 5.84
CA VAL A 35 7.13 1.79 7.16
C VAL A 35 5.68 2.24 7.11
N ALA A 36 4.87 1.82 8.08
CA ALA A 36 3.45 2.14 8.13
C ALA A 36 3.26 3.67 8.17
N ILE A 37 2.17 4.18 7.57
CA ILE A 37 1.96 5.63 7.46
C ILE A 37 1.88 6.29 8.85
N GLU A 38 1.34 5.58 9.84
CA GLU A 38 1.23 6.02 11.23
C GLU A 38 2.61 6.31 11.85
N GLN A 39 3.59 5.43 11.58
CA GLN A 39 4.96 5.63 12.05
C GLN A 39 5.63 6.81 11.35
N ARG A 40 5.36 7.00 10.05
CA ARG A 40 5.89 8.15 9.29
C ARG A 40 5.30 9.47 9.78
N ILE A 41 4.03 9.50 10.15
CA ILE A 41 3.38 10.68 10.76
C ILE A 41 4.07 11.05 12.08
N GLN A 42 4.37 10.06 12.92
CA GLN A 42 5.03 10.28 14.21
C GLN A 42 6.45 10.85 14.07
N SER A 43 7.16 10.49 12.99
CA SER A 43 8.55 10.91 12.76
C SER A 43 8.72 12.02 11.71
N ALA A 44 7.64 12.63 11.24
CA ALA A 44 7.70 13.65 10.19
C ALA A 44 8.19 14.99 10.77
N HIS A 45 9.30 15.50 10.25
CA HIS A 45 9.89 16.77 10.71
C HIS A 45 10.35 17.68 9.59
N THR A 46 10.47 17.17 8.37
CA THR A 46 10.95 17.93 7.22
C THR A 46 9.83 18.19 6.21
N PRO A 47 9.96 19.22 5.35
CA PRO A 47 9.05 19.41 4.23
C PRO A 47 8.86 18.16 3.37
N GLN A 48 9.95 17.43 3.12
CA GLN A 48 9.92 16.21 2.32
C GLN A 48 9.12 15.09 2.99
N ASP A 49 9.23 14.94 4.32
CA ASP A 49 8.45 13.93 5.05
C ASP A 49 6.96 14.15 4.86
N HIS A 50 6.51 15.39 5.04
CA HIS A 50 5.12 15.76 4.87
C HIS A 50 4.64 15.63 3.43
N GLN A 51 5.44 16.02 2.43
CA GLN A 51 5.11 15.79 1.02
C GLN A 51 4.94 14.30 0.70
N ASN A 52 5.82 13.45 1.24
CA ASN A 52 5.72 12.01 1.05
C ASN A 52 4.44 11.44 1.71
N ILE A 53 4.00 11.99 2.85
CA ILE A 53 2.75 11.56 3.51
C ILE A 53 1.54 12.08 2.72
N ALA A 54 1.59 13.30 2.20
CA ALA A 54 0.52 13.83 1.35
C ALA A 54 0.30 12.98 0.10
N SER A 55 1.38 12.59 -0.58
CA SER A 55 1.33 11.70 -1.75
C SER A 55 0.73 10.32 -1.42
N GLU A 56 1.00 9.82 -0.21
CA GLU A 56 0.40 8.57 0.28
C GLU A 56 -1.12 8.69 0.42
N TYR A 57 -1.61 9.76 1.04
CA TYR A 57 -3.03 10.01 1.21
C TYR A 57 -3.75 10.32 -0.11
N GLU A 58 -3.12 11.01 -1.05
CA GLU A 58 -3.66 11.16 -2.41
C GLU A 58 -3.87 9.80 -3.10
N ARG A 59 -2.91 8.88 -2.92
CA ARG A 59 -3.03 7.52 -3.46
C ARG A 59 -4.17 6.74 -2.79
N GLN A 60 -4.35 6.89 -1.47
CA GLN A 60 -5.48 6.28 -0.76
C GLN A 60 -6.81 6.88 -1.24
N ALA A 61 -6.90 8.20 -1.40
CA ALA A 61 -8.09 8.85 -1.92
C ALA A 61 -8.47 8.38 -3.34
N ALA A 62 -7.48 8.15 -4.20
CA ALA A 62 -7.69 7.58 -5.52
C ALA A 62 -8.21 6.13 -5.45
N ALA A 63 -7.65 5.32 -4.55
CA ALA A 63 -8.10 3.94 -4.32
C ALA A 63 -9.54 3.90 -3.78
N ASP A 64 -9.88 4.77 -2.82
CA ASP A 64 -11.22 4.89 -2.28
C ASP A 64 -12.22 5.37 -3.34
N THR A 65 -11.83 6.32 -4.19
CA THR A 65 -12.67 6.75 -5.31
C THR A 65 -12.96 5.59 -6.28
N ALA A 66 -11.96 4.74 -6.55
CA ALA A 66 -12.15 3.55 -7.37
C ALA A 66 -13.05 2.51 -6.69
N ALA A 67 -12.90 2.31 -5.37
CA ALA A 67 -13.75 1.42 -4.59
C ALA A 67 -15.20 1.90 -4.54
N ALA A 68 -15.42 3.21 -4.35
CA ALA A 68 -16.74 3.84 -4.41
C ALA A 68 -17.44 3.55 -5.75
N LYS A 69 -16.74 3.78 -6.86
CA LYS A 69 -17.24 3.48 -8.21
C LYS A 69 -17.59 2.00 -8.38
N ALA A 70 -16.70 1.11 -7.96
CA ALA A 70 -16.92 -0.33 -8.07
C ALA A 70 -18.17 -0.77 -7.29
N HIS A 71 -18.35 -0.26 -6.07
CA HIS A 71 -19.52 -0.57 -5.25
C HIS A 71 -20.80 0.05 -5.79
N SER A 72 -20.76 1.26 -6.35
CA SER A 72 -21.90 1.87 -7.04
C SER A 72 -22.38 1.03 -8.22
N GLU A 73 -21.45 0.49 -9.03
CA GLU A 73 -21.79 -0.42 -10.11
C GLU A 73 -22.36 -1.76 -9.61
N MET A 74 -21.83 -2.29 -8.50
CA MET A 74 -22.38 -3.50 -7.86
C MET A 74 -23.81 -3.26 -7.37
N ALA A 75 -24.10 -2.10 -6.77
CA ALA A 75 -25.45 -1.76 -6.35
C ALA A 75 -26.43 -1.80 -7.53
N GLN A 76 -26.03 -1.23 -8.68
CA GLN A 76 -26.83 -1.28 -9.92
C GLN A 76 -27.07 -2.72 -10.40
N ARG A 77 -26.05 -3.58 -10.39
CA ARG A 77 -26.19 -5.00 -10.77
C ARG A 77 -27.10 -5.77 -9.82
N TYR A 78 -27.05 -5.47 -8.52
CA TYR A 78 -27.88 -6.13 -7.51
C TYR A 78 -29.32 -5.60 -7.41
N LYS A 79 -29.67 -4.53 -8.13
CA LYS A 79 -31.00 -3.90 -8.07
C LYS A 79 -32.15 -4.89 -8.30
N TYR A 80 -31.95 -5.87 -9.18
CA TYR A 80 -32.95 -6.89 -9.53
C TYR A 80 -32.59 -8.28 -9.01
N PHE A 81 -31.54 -8.40 -8.20
CA PHE A 81 -31.11 -9.67 -7.65
C PHE A 81 -32.01 -10.09 -6.49
N THR A 82 -32.67 -11.24 -6.64
CA THR A 82 -33.37 -11.91 -5.54
C THR A 82 -32.37 -12.78 -4.80
N GLY A 83 -31.97 -12.34 -3.61
CA GLY A 83 -31.05 -13.09 -2.75
C GLY A 83 -31.61 -14.42 -2.25
N PRO A 84 -30.81 -15.19 -1.50
CA PRO A 84 -31.25 -16.42 -0.87
C PRO A 84 -32.51 -16.23 0.00
N LYS A 85 -33.25 -17.32 0.27
CA LYS A 85 -34.39 -17.29 1.18
C LYS A 85 -33.97 -16.71 2.54
N GLY A 86 -34.73 -15.72 3.03
CA GLY A 86 -34.46 -15.02 4.28
C GLY A 86 -33.63 -13.74 4.13
N THR A 87 -33.05 -13.46 2.96
CA THR A 87 -32.46 -12.14 2.68
C THR A 87 -33.54 -11.14 2.30
N ALA A 88 -33.51 -9.95 2.91
CA ALA A 88 -34.46 -8.89 2.56
C ALA A 88 -34.30 -8.46 1.09
N PRO A 89 -35.40 -8.18 0.36
CA PRO A 89 -35.34 -7.65 -0.99
C PRO A 89 -34.45 -6.39 -1.05
N GLY A 90 -33.55 -6.34 -2.02
CA GLY A 90 -32.63 -5.20 -2.21
C GLY A 90 -31.48 -5.10 -1.21
N ALA A 91 -31.32 -6.04 -0.26
CA ALA A 91 -30.26 -5.96 0.76
C ALA A 91 -28.85 -5.82 0.16
N PHE A 92 -28.53 -6.59 -0.89
CA PHE A 92 -27.23 -6.50 -1.57
C PHE A 92 -27.02 -5.14 -2.25
N SER A 93 -28.06 -4.61 -2.91
CA SER A 93 -28.00 -3.28 -3.53
C SER A 93 -27.78 -2.21 -2.48
N SER A 94 -28.54 -2.23 -1.38
CA SER A 94 -28.41 -1.25 -0.30
C SER A 94 -27.07 -1.33 0.40
N HIS A 95 -26.51 -2.54 0.58
CA HIS A 95 -25.20 -2.72 1.16
C HIS A 95 -24.10 -2.10 0.29
N CYS A 96 -24.12 -2.37 -1.02
CA CYS A 96 -23.15 -1.80 -1.95
C CYS A 96 -23.30 -0.27 -2.07
N ASP A 97 -24.52 0.24 -2.06
CA ASP A 97 -24.78 1.69 -2.07
C ASP A 97 -24.20 2.38 -0.81
N ASN A 98 -24.33 1.75 0.35
CA ASN A 98 -23.70 2.25 1.58
C ASN A 98 -22.17 2.21 1.49
N LEU A 99 -21.58 1.11 1.02
CA LEU A 99 -20.13 1.04 0.82
C LEU A 99 -19.63 2.12 -0.16
N ALA A 100 -20.37 2.39 -1.24
CA ALA A 100 -20.00 3.44 -2.17
C ALA A 100 -19.89 4.81 -1.47
N LYS A 101 -20.91 5.17 -0.67
CA LYS A 101 -20.92 6.41 0.12
C LYS A 101 -19.80 6.50 1.14
N LEU A 102 -19.52 5.40 1.85
CA LEU A 102 -18.43 5.34 2.82
C LEU A 102 -17.07 5.56 2.16
N TYR A 103 -16.84 4.96 1.00
CA TYR A 103 -15.61 5.17 0.24
C TYR A 103 -15.52 6.59 -0.37
N GLU A 104 -16.64 7.19 -0.78
CA GLU A 104 -16.65 8.60 -1.19
C GLU A 104 -16.23 9.52 -0.03
N GLN A 105 -16.76 9.26 1.17
CA GLN A 105 -16.35 9.99 2.37
C GLN A 105 -14.88 9.76 2.70
N ALA A 106 -14.40 8.51 2.69
CA ALA A 106 -13.00 8.19 2.93
C ALA A 106 -12.07 8.88 1.92
N ALA A 107 -12.46 8.93 0.64
CA ALA A 107 -11.71 9.64 -0.38
C ALA A 107 -11.64 11.16 -0.10
N ALA A 108 -12.70 11.76 0.42
CA ALA A 108 -12.70 13.17 0.80
C ALA A 108 -11.78 13.44 2.00
N GLU A 109 -11.87 12.63 3.05
CA GLU A 109 -11.02 12.74 4.24
C GLU A 109 -9.53 12.52 3.89
N ASN A 110 -9.22 11.56 3.03
CA ASN A 110 -7.86 11.32 2.57
C ASN A 110 -7.30 12.50 1.76
N ARG A 111 -8.11 13.15 0.90
CA ARG A 111 -7.68 14.38 0.23
C ARG A 111 -7.42 15.52 1.22
N GLU A 112 -8.24 15.63 2.26
CA GLU A 112 -8.04 16.65 3.28
C GLU A 112 -6.75 16.42 4.08
N LEU A 113 -6.46 15.16 4.45
CA LEU A 113 -5.18 14.81 5.09
C LEU A 113 -3.99 15.10 4.18
N ALA A 114 -4.10 14.85 2.88
CA ALA A 114 -3.07 15.22 1.92
C ALA A 114 -2.84 16.73 1.89
N ARG A 115 -3.91 17.52 1.83
CA ARG A 115 -3.88 18.98 1.85
C ARG A 115 -3.20 19.53 3.11
N LEU A 116 -3.58 19.03 4.29
CA LEU A 116 -3.00 19.44 5.56
C LEU A 116 -1.49 19.16 5.64
N HIS A 117 -1.04 18.03 5.08
CA HIS A 117 0.39 17.74 5.01
C HIS A 117 1.14 18.60 3.98
N GLN A 118 0.51 18.99 2.87
CA GLN A 118 1.09 19.95 1.93
C GLN A 118 1.29 21.33 2.58
N GLU A 119 0.32 21.78 3.39
CA GLU A 119 0.42 23.02 4.16
C GLU A 119 1.58 22.96 5.16
N ALA A 120 1.68 21.88 5.93
CA ALA A 120 2.80 21.67 6.86
C ALA A 120 4.16 21.70 6.14
N ALA A 121 4.26 21.12 4.94
CA ALA A 121 5.48 21.16 4.14
C ALA A 121 5.83 22.58 3.69
N ALA A 122 4.84 23.37 3.27
CA ALA A 122 5.03 24.76 2.85
C ALA A 122 5.50 25.64 4.03
N ASP A 123 4.88 25.49 5.20
CA ASP A 123 5.21 26.25 6.40
C ASP A 123 6.65 26.00 6.87
N LEU A 124 7.09 24.74 6.86
CA LEU A 124 8.47 24.39 7.21
C LEU A 124 9.48 24.92 6.19
N SER A 125 9.13 24.91 4.90
CA SER A 125 9.98 25.43 3.83
C SER A 125 10.20 26.95 3.95
N THR A 126 9.15 27.69 4.29
CA THR A 126 9.22 29.16 4.48
C THR A 126 9.83 29.59 5.82
N SER A 127 9.83 28.70 6.81
CA SER A 127 10.47 28.94 8.12
C SER A 127 11.97 28.68 8.08
N GLY A 128 12.41 27.67 7.29
CA GLY A 128 13.83 27.40 7.06
C GLY A 128 14.54 28.49 6.25
N SER A 129 13.84 29.19 5.35
CA SER A 129 14.41 30.28 4.55
C SER A 129 14.55 31.62 5.28
N ARG A 130 14.07 31.71 6.52
CA ARG A 130 14.13 32.92 7.36
C ARG A 130 15.27 32.91 8.38
N GLN A 131 16.06 31.83 8.42
CA GLN A 131 17.27 31.68 9.23
C GLN A 131 18.50 31.72 8.32
#